data_AF-A0A2G1X4M6-F1
#
_entry.id   AF-A0A2G1X4M6-F1
#
_cell.length_a   1.000
_cell.length_b   1.000
_cell.length_c   1.000
_cell.angle_alpha   90.00
_cell.angle_beta   90.00
_cell.angle_gamma   90.00
#
_symmetry.space_group_name_H-M   'P 1'
#
loop_
_entity.id
_entity.type
_entity.pdbx_description
1 polymer ?
#
loop_
_entity_poly.entity_id
_entity_poly.type
_entity_poly.pdbx_seq_one_letter_code
_entity_poly.pdbx_strand_id
1 'polypeptide(L)'
;MSDSRVWGDDSNQEVTCIACGATLNREDAREYDKHGDRWSREGKEFEYLCKPCDRECCHQTRDGLEEALLAAGAGRVDRETFLRRFCQ
;
A
#
# COMPACT_ATOMS: atom_id res chain seq x y z
N MET A 1 29.05 27.02 24.33
CA MET A 1 27.65 26.87 23.89
C MET A 1 27.70 25.88 22.74
N SER A 2 27.40 24.61 23.02
CA SER A 2 27.52 23.54 22.04
C SER A 2 26.23 23.45 21.24
N ASP A 3 26.31 23.75 19.95
CA ASP A 3 25.25 23.53 18.98
C ASP A 3 25.03 22.02 18.79
N SER A 4 24.16 21.46 19.61
CA SER A 4 23.56 20.16 19.34
C SER A 4 22.62 20.31 18.16
N ARG A 5 23.09 19.88 16.98
CA ARG A 5 22.24 19.63 15.81
C ARG A 5 21.06 18.77 16.25
N VAL A 6 19.86 19.35 16.29
CA VAL A 6 18.60 18.63 16.43
C VAL A 6 18.41 17.84 15.14
N TRP A 7 18.75 16.55 15.18
CA TRP A 7 18.31 15.62 14.16
C TRP A 7 16.83 15.44 14.45
N GLY A 8 15.98 15.99 13.58
CA GLY A 8 14.52 15.98 13.74
C GLY A 8 14.06 14.55 14.00
N ASP A 9 13.58 14.33 15.21
CA ASP A 9 13.11 13.06 15.70
C ASP A 9 11.70 12.83 15.16
N ASP A 10 11.61 12.36 13.91
CA ASP A 10 10.35 11.92 13.29
C ASP A 10 9.78 10.67 13.98
N SER A 11 10.43 10.16 15.04
CA SER A 11 10.00 9.01 15.83
C SER A 11 8.75 9.30 16.68
N ASN A 12 8.48 10.57 17.00
CA ASN A 12 7.34 10.95 17.83
C ASN A 12 6.10 11.37 17.01
N GLN A 13 6.12 11.17 15.69
CA GLN A 13 4.94 11.38 14.86
C GLN A 13 4.00 10.18 15.00
N GLU A 14 2.74 10.45 15.36
CA GLU A 14 1.69 9.43 15.36
C GLU A 14 1.03 9.36 13.98
N VAL A 15 0.77 8.14 13.52
CA VAL A 15 0.04 7.86 12.28
C VAL A 15 -1.09 6.88 12.52
N THR A 16 -2.09 6.90 11.64
CA THR A 16 -3.25 6.01 11.74
C THR A 16 -3.13 4.89 10.72
N CYS A 17 -3.29 3.65 11.17
CA CYS A 17 -3.40 2.50 10.27
C CYS A 17 -4.69 2.63 9.44
N ILE A 18 -4.57 2.73 8.12
CA ILE A 18 -5.74 2.87 7.23
C ILE A 18 -6.65 1.63 7.21
N ALA A 19 -6.12 0.46 7.60
CA ALA A 19 -6.88 -0.79 7.59
C ALA A 19 -7.69 -1.02 8.87
N CYS A 20 -7.11 -0.77 10.05
CA CYS A 20 -7.75 -1.06 11.33
C CYS A 20 -8.05 0.18 12.19
N GLY A 21 -7.61 1.37 11.78
CA GLY A 21 -7.82 2.62 12.49
C GLY A 21 -6.97 2.81 13.76
N ALA A 22 -6.07 1.88 14.08
CA ALA A 22 -5.18 2.03 15.23
C ALA A 22 -4.24 3.23 15.04
N THR A 23 -3.94 3.94 16.13
CA THR A 23 -2.87 4.95 16.20
C THR A 23 -1.57 4.28 16.62
N LEU A 24 -0.48 4.59 15.92
CA LEU A 24 0.84 4.00 16.13
C LEU A 24 1.93 5.03 15.88
N ASN A 25 3.08 4.85 16.53
CA ASN A 25 4.27 5.63 16.23
C ASN A 25 4.67 5.40 14.76
N ARG A 26 5.16 6.45 14.12
CA ARG A 26 5.59 6.45 12.72
C ARG A 26 6.65 5.39 12.42
N GLU A 27 7.52 5.10 13.40
CA GLU A 27 8.57 4.07 13.32
C GLU A 27 8.01 2.63 13.27
N ASP A 28 6.84 2.42 13.86
CA ASP A 28 6.18 1.11 13.90
C ASP A 28 5.26 0.87 12.70
N ALA A 29 4.98 1.92 11.93
CA ALA A 29 4.17 1.85 10.73
C ALA A 29 4.93 1.28 9.52
N ARG A 30 4.17 0.81 8.54
CA ARG A 30 4.63 0.46 7.20
C ARG A 30 3.98 1.41 6.23
N GLU A 31 4.78 1.96 5.31
CA GLU A 31 4.28 2.78 4.22
C GLU A 31 3.54 1.88 3.23
N TYR A 32 2.32 2.27 2.91
CA TYR A 32 1.48 1.63 1.91
C TYR A 32 1.46 2.51 0.66
N ASP A 33 1.98 1.98 -0.45
CA ASP A 33 1.83 2.56 -1.77
C ASP A 33 0.61 1.93 -2.47
N LYS A 34 -0.46 2.71 -2.64
CA LYS A 34 -1.69 2.28 -3.31
C LYS A 34 -1.49 1.88 -4.77
N HIS A 35 -0.40 2.31 -5.41
CA HIS A 35 -0.04 1.95 -6.78
C HIS A 35 0.81 0.68 -6.84
N GLY A 36 1.38 0.24 -5.71
CA GLY A 36 2.22 -0.95 -5.64
C GLY A 36 3.64 -0.77 -6.18
N ASP A 37 4.08 0.48 -6.41
CA ASP A 37 5.44 0.79 -6.83
C ASP A 37 6.32 1.12 -5.61
N ARG A 38 6.94 0.07 -5.06
CA ARG A 38 7.80 0.16 -3.88
C ARG A 38 9.11 0.92 -4.12
N TRP A 39 9.48 1.21 -5.36
CA TRP A 39 10.81 1.70 -5.71
C TRP A 39 10.86 3.21 -5.90
N SER A 40 9.84 3.82 -6.51
CA SER A 40 9.78 5.28 -6.65
C SER A 40 9.11 5.92 -5.44
N ARG A 41 9.78 6.94 -4.88
CA ARG A 41 9.25 7.77 -3.78
C ARG A 41 8.94 9.21 -4.20
N GLU A 42 9.47 9.64 -5.35
CA GLU A 42 9.40 11.05 -5.74
C GLU A 42 7.96 11.43 -6.14
N GLY A 43 7.45 12.50 -5.51
CA GLY A 43 6.10 13.00 -5.77
C GLY A 43 4.96 12.13 -5.22
N LYS A 44 5.26 11.17 -4.32
CA LYS A 44 4.25 10.30 -3.71
C LYS A 44 3.99 10.65 -2.24
N GLU A 45 2.73 10.60 -1.88
CA GLU A 45 2.26 10.59 -0.49
C GLU A 45 1.93 9.14 -0.11
N PHE A 46 2.42 8.68 1.04
CA PHE A 46 2.21 7.33 1.53
C PHE A 46 1.16 7.29 2.63
N GLU A 47 0.36 6.23 2.63
CA GLU A 47 -0.53 5.90 3.75
C GLU A 47 0.17 4.91 4.69
N TYR A 48 -0.40 4.68 5.87
CA TYR A 48 0.25 3.88 6.90
C TYR A 48 -0.55 2.64 7.28
N LEU A 49 0.16 1.53 7.45
CA LEU A 49 -0.37 0.27 7.97
C LEU A 49 0.40 -0.14 9.22
N CYS A 50 -0.28 -0.73 10.20
CA CYS A 50 0.41 -1.45 11.26
C CYS A 50 0.99 -2.77 10.72
N LYS A 51 2.05 -3.28 11.36
CA LYS A 51 2.73 -4.52 10.96
C LYS A 51 1.79 -5.72 10.70
N PRO A 52 0.75 -6.00 11.51
CA PRO A 52 -0.15 -7.12 11.20
C PRO A 52 -0.98 -6.87 9.93
N CYS A 53 -1.56 -5.68 9.75
CA CYS A 53 -2.35 -5.36 8.55
C CYS A 53 -1.49 -5.31 7.28
N ASP A 54 -0.25 -4.84 7.36
CA ASP A 54 0.69 -4.88 6.22
C ASP A 54 0.99 -6.32 5.79
N ARG A 55 1.14 -7.25 6.74
CA ARG A 55 1.41 -8.67 6.44
C ARG A 55 0.26 -9.38 5.73
N GLU A 56 -0.97 -8.93 5.96
CA GLU A 56 -2.17 -9.47 5.29
C GLU A 56 -2.40 -8.82 3.92
N CYS A 57 -1.71 -7.72 3.62
CA CYS A 57 -1.86 -7.01 2.36
C CYS A 57 -1.18 -7.74 1.20
N CYS A 58 -1.76 -7.62 0.01
CA CYS A 58 -1.11 -8.08 -1.23
C CYS A 58 -0.11 -7.02 -1.70
N HIS A 59 1.18 -7.38 -1.74
CA HIS A 59 2.26 -6.50 -2.24
C HIS A 59 2.55 -6.66 -3.73
N GLN A 60 1.68 -7.35 -4.48
CA GLN A 60 1.81 -7.43 -5.93
C GLN A 60 1.48 -6.08 -6.56
N THR A 61 2.16 -5.76 -7.66
CA THR A 61 1.89 -4.53 -8.41
C THR A 61 0.45 -4.51 -8.89
N ARG A 62 -0.15 -3.32 -8.94
CA ARG A 62 -1.50 -3.14 -9.49
C ARG A 62 -1.50 -2.75 -10.96
N ASP A 63 -0.32 -2.51 -11.52
CA ASP A 63 -0.13 -2.13 -12.92
C ASP A 63 -0.73 -3.20 -13.84
N GLY A 64 -1.61 -2.76 -14.74
CA GLY A 64 -2.29 -3.63 -15.70
C GLY A 64 -3.43 -4.49 -15.13
N LEU A 65 -3.61 -4.54 -13.79
CA LEU A 65 -4.65 -5.38 -13.18
C LEU A 65 -6.06 -4.96 -13.62
N GLU A 66 -6.36 -3.66 -13.59
CA GLU A 66 -7.69 -3.15 -13.97
C GLU A 66 -7.99 -3.42 -15.44
N GLU A 67 -7.01 -3.21 -16.33
CA GLU A 67 -7.14 -3.52 -17.76
C GLU A 67 -7.37 -5.01 -17.99
N ALA A 68 -6.60 -5.88 -17.32
CA ALA A 68 -6.77 -7.33 -17.40
C ALA A 68 -8.17 -7.77 -16.91
N LEU A 69 -8.67 -7.19 -15.81
CA LEU A 69 -10.00 -7.48 -15.29
C LEU A 69 -11.11 -7.06 -16.27
N LEU A 70 -10.97 -5.88 -16.88
CA LEU A 70 -11.90 -5.39 -17.90
C LEU A 70 -11.88 -6.28 -19.15
N ALA A 71 -10.69 -6.63 -19.65
CA ALA A 71 -10.52 -7.51 -20.80
C ALA A 71 -11.11 -8.91 -20.56
N ALA A 72 -10.95 -9.44 -19.35
CA ALA A 72 -11.55 -10.72 -18.95
C ALA A 72 -13.08 -10.65 -18.76
N GLY A 73 -13.65 -9.45 -18.66
CA GLY A 73 -15.09 -9.23 -18.48
C GLY A 73 -15.55 -9.41 -17.03
N ALA A 74 -14.73 -9.02 -16.05
CA ALA A 74 -15.06 -9.10 -14.63
C ALA A 74 -16.47 -8.52 -14.35
N GLY A 75 -17.32 -9.32 -13.70
CA GLY A 75 -18.71 -8.95 -13.37
C GLY A 75 -19.68 -8.87 -14.55
N ARG A 76 -19.23 -9.11 -15.80
CA ARG A 76 -20.07 -9.09 -17.02
C ARG A 76 -20.28 -10.46 -17.64
N VAL A 77 -19.43 -11.43 -17.32
CA VAL A 77 -19.54 -12.83 -17.77
C VAL A 77 -19.61 -13.77 -16.57
N ASP A 78 -20.00 -15.02 -16.81
CA ASP A 78 -19.97 -16.05 -15.79
C ASP A 78 -18.54 -16.34 -15.30
N ARG A 79 -18.44 -16.91 -14.10
CA ARG A 79 -17.16 -17.16 -13.43
C ARG A 79 -16.21 -18.05 -14.25
N GLU A 80 -16.73 -19.06 -14.94
CA GLU A 80 -15.91 -19.99 -15.72
C GLU A 80 -15.28 -19.28 -16.92
N THR A 81 -16.10 -18.52 -17.66
CA THR A 81 -15.63 -17.70 -18.78
C THR A 81 -14.62 -16.65 -18.34
N PHE A 82 -14.87 -15.97 -17.21
CA PHE A 82 -13.94 -14.99 -16.66
C PHE A 82 -12.58 -15.62 -16.34
N LEU A 83 -12.55 -16.70 -15.56
CA LEU A 83 -11.30 -17.34 -15.14
C LEU A 83 -10.49 -17.84 -16.35
N ARG A 84 -11.15 -18.41 -17.36
CA ARG A 84 -10.49 -18.87 -18.58
C ARG A 84 -9.83 -17.72 -19.36
N ARG A 85 -10.40 -16.51 -19.33
CA ARG A 85 -9.83 -15.33 -20.00
C ARG A 85 -8.75 -14.65 -19.16
N PHE A 86 -8.95 -14.58 -17.85
CA PHE A 86 -8.03 -13.92 -16.92
C PHE A 86 -6.74 -14.71 -16.69
N CYS A 87 -6.76 -16.03 -16.82
CA CYS A 87 -5.60 -16.90 -16.61
C CYS A 87 -4.80 -17.24 -17.90
N GLN A 88 -5.13 -16.61 -19.03
CA GLN A 88 -4.33 -16.68 -20.27
C GLN A 88 -3.23 -15.63 -20.25
#